data_AF-A0A066UNY8-F1
#
_entry.id   AF-A0A066UNY8-F1
#
_cell.length_a   1.000
_cell.length_b   1.000
_cell.length_c   1.000
_cell.angle_alpha   90.00
_cell.angle_beta   90.00
_cell.angle_gamma   90.00
#
_symmetry.space_group_name_H-M   'P 1'
#
loop_
_entity.id
_entity.type
_entity.pdbx_description
1 polymer ?
#
loop_
_entity_poly.entity_id
_entity_poly.type
_entity_poly.pdbx_seq_one_letter_code
_entity_poly.pdbx_strand_id
1 'polypeptide(L)'
;MHFNVEKTYIADVILAKFNEDEAKMLATEMLKQHDDIEALMGIKQPGVSDVQALAWALYDHIRFEEREVFAKAQTVLSEAELKVIYDASDDRVKRYAKNR
;
A
#
# COMPACT_ATOMS: atom_id res chain seq x y z
N MET A 1 -0.27 -7.53 7.41
CA MET A 1 -0.69 -8.28 6.20
C MET A 1 -1.61 -7.35 5.41
N HIS A 2 -1.42 -7.21 4.10
CA HIS A 2 -1.61 -6.00 3.25
C HIS A 2 -0.48 -4.97 3.43
N PHE A 3 -0.55 -4.04 4.40
CA PHE A 3 0.47 -2.97 4.55
C PHE A 3 1.91 -3.46 4.64
N ASN A 4 2.20 -4.53 5.39
CA ASN A 4 3.57 -5.11 5.41
C ASN A 4 4.06 -5.59 4.04
N VAL A 5 3.15 -6.05 3.18
CA VAL A 5 3.49 -6.47 1.80
C VAL A 5 3.79 -5.21 0.97
N GLU A 6 2.94 -4.19 1.00
CA GLU A 6 3.19 -2.92 0.32
C GLU A 6 4.49 -2.26 0.80
N LYS A 7 4.72 -2.19 2.11
CA LYS A 7 5.95 -1.65 2.69
C LYS A 7 7.18 -2.36 2.13
N THR A 8 7.24 -3.69 2.28
CA THR A 8 8.43 -4.47 1.93
C THR A 8 8.68 -4.55 0.42
N TYR A 9 7.60 -4.69 -0.36
CA TYR A 9 7.72 -5.08 -1.77
C TYR A 9 7.35 -3.96 -2.75
N ILE A 10 6.74 -2.87 -2.28
CA ILE A 10 6.41 -1.70 -3.09
C ILE A 10 7.18 -0.48 -2.57
N ALA A 11 6.94 -0.03 -1.34
CA ALA A 11 7.55 1.18 -0.79
C ALA A 11 9.08 1.09 -0.73
N ASP A 12 9.61 0.05 -0.08
CA ASP A 12 11.05 -0.12 0.10
C ASP A 12 11.76 -0.33 -1.25
N VAL A 13 11.11 -1.04 -2.17
CA VAL A 13 11.61 -1.22 -3.53
C VAL A 13 11.64 0.11 -4.28
N ILE A 14 10.58 0.92 -4.15
CA ILE A 14 10.54 2.25 -4.76
C ILE A 14 11.66 3.12 -4.17
N LEU A 15 11.78 3.19 -2.85
CA LEU A 15 12.80 3.99 -2.17
C LEU A 15 14.23 3.55 -2.53
N ALA A 16 14.45 2.25 -2.74
CA ALA A 16 15.77 1.69 -3.09
C ALA A 16 16.13 1.87 -4.57
N LYS A 17 15.15 1.82 -5.49
CA LYS A 17 15.40 1.84 -6.94
C LYS A 17 15.24 3.20 -7.58
N PHE A 18 14.36 4.06 -7.07
CA PHE A 18 14.13 5.36 -7.66
C PHE A 18 15.00 6.42 -7.01
N ASN A 19 15.64 7.23 -7.86
CA ASN A 19 16.25 8.49 -7.46
C ASN A 19 15.35 9.70 -7.73
N GLU A 20 14.20 9.49 -8.38
CA GLU A 20 13.20 10.51 -8.63
C GLU A 20 12.52 10.95 -7.33
N ASP A 21 12.48 12.26 -7.10
CA ASP A 21 11.86 12.84 -5.90
C ASP A 21 10.38 12.48 -5.81
N GLU A 22 9.67 12.43 -6.94
CA GLU A 22 8.25 12.06 -7.01
C GLU A 22 7.99 10.63 -6.48
N ALA A 23 8.76 9.65 -6.95
CA ALA A 23 8.58 8.26 -6.53
C ALA A 23 8.88 8.09 -5.03
N LYS A 24 9.90 8.77 -4.52
CA LYS A 24 10.21 8.79 -3.08
C LYS A 24 9.11 9.45 -2.25
N MET A 25 8.54 10.56 -2.74
CA MET A 25 7.40 11.21 -2.09
C MET A 25 6.20 10.28 -2.01
N LEU A 26 5.86 9.59 -3.11
CA LEU A 26 4.73 8.65 -3.14
C LEU A 26 4.91 7.49 -2.14
N ALA A 27 6.09 6.86 -2.12
CA ALA A 27 6.37 5.79 -1.16
C ALA A 27 6.35 6.27 0.29
N THR A 28 6.89 7.46 0.56
CA THR A 28 6.90 8.05 1.90
C THR A 28 5.49 8.37 2.38
N GLU A 29 4.66 8.94 1.51
CA GLU A 29 3.26 9.25 1.84
C GLU A 29 2.46 7.97 2.08
N MET A 30 2.66 6.92 1.28
CA MET A 30 2.02 5.61 1.49
C MET A 30 2.35 5.05 2.88
N LEU A 31 3.63 5.08 3.27
CA LEU A 31 4.07 4.60 4.60
C LEU A 31 3.48 5.43 5.74
N LYS A 32 3.39 6.76 5.58
CA LYS A 32 2.75 7.63 6.55
C LYS A 32 1.27 7.29 6.71
N GLN A 33 0.55 7.06 5.61
CA GLN A 33 -0.86 6.67 5.65
C GLN A 33 -1.06 5.32 6.35
N HIS A 34 -0.15 4.36 6.14
CA HIS A 34 -0.16 3.08 6.89
C HIS A 34 -0.05 3.33 8.40
N ASP A 35 0.92 4.13 8.84
CA ASP A 35 1.12 4.44 10.26
C ASP A 35 -0.12 5.14 10.87
N ASP A 36 -0.72 6.09 10.15
CA ASP A 36 -1.93 6.81 10.57
C ASP A 36 -3.12 5.84 10.72
N ILE A 37 -3.30 4.90 9.78
CA ILE A 37 -4.36 3.89 9.83
C ILE A 37 -4.11 2.89 10.96
N GLU A 38 -2.88 2.41 11.14
CA GLU A 38 -2.54 1.50 12.24
C GLU A 38 -2.78 2.14 13.62
N ALA A 39 -2.48 3.43 13.76
CA ALA A 39 -2.78 4.20 14.97
C ALA A 39 -4.29 4.24 15.26
N LEU A 40 -5.12 4.49 14.24
CA LEU A 40 -6.59 4.48 14.37
C LEU A 40 -7.12 3.07 14.72
N MET A 41 -6.57 2.02 14.10
CA MET A 41 -6.92 0.63 14.40
C MET A 41 -6.50 0.20 15.81
N GLY A 42 -5.47 0.83 16.38
CA GLY A 42 -4.96 0.56 17.73
C GLY A 42 -5.81 1.13 18.88
N ILE A 43 -6.84 1.93 18.59
CA ILE A 43 -7.71 2.53 19.60
C ILE A 43 -8.55 1.43 20.27
N LYS A 44 -8.35 1.21 21.58
CA LYS A 44 -8.98 0.09 22.33
C LYS A 44 -10.48 0.25 22.56
N GLN A 45 -10.98 1.48 22.59
CA GLN A 45 -12.40 1.80 22.82
C GLN A 45 -12.82 2.91 21.86
N PRO A 46 -12.95 2.60 20.55
CA PRO A 46 -13.21 3.61 19.54
C PRO A 46 -14.63 4.17 19.68
N GLY A 47 -14.74 5.49 19.58
CA GLY A 47 -16.00 6.18 19.39
C GLY A 47 -16.43 6.17 17.92
N VAL A 48 -17.64 6.68 17.65
CA VAL A 48 -18.15 6.81 16.27
C VAL A 48 -17.24 7.70 15.40
N SER A 49 -16.66 8.75 15.99
CA SER A 49 -15.70 9.62 15.30
C SER A 49 -14.44 8.89 14.86
N ASP A 50 -13.93 7.95 15.67
CA ASP A 50 -12.71 7.19 15.37
C ASP A 50 -12.98 6.20 14.23
N VAL A 51 -14.15 5.56 14.25
CA VAL A 51 -14.59 4.68 13.15
C VAL A 51 -14.77 5.45 11.86
N GLN A 52 -15.33 6.66 11.92
CA GLN A 52 -15.47 7.53 10.75
C GLN A 52 -14.10 7.96 10.21
N ALA A 53 -13.18 8.36 11.08
CA ALA A 53 -11.82 8.73 10.70
C ALA A 53 -11.09 7.55 10.04
N LEU A 54 -11.21 6.34 10.60
CA LEU A 54 -10.64 5.13 10.02
C LEU A 54 -11.24 4.83 8.63
N ALA A 55 -12.55 4.98 8.47
CA ALA A 55 -13.21 4.76 7.18
C ALA A 55 -12.72 5.74 6.11
N TRP A 56 -12.53 7.01 6.46
CA TRP A 56 -12.01 8.03 5.56
C TRP A 56 -10.55 7.79 5.22
N ALA A 57 -9.72 7.48 6.22
CA ALA A 57 -8.32 7.16 6.02
C ALA A 57 -8.13 5.96 5.09
N LEU A 58 -8.89 4.88 5.28
CA LEU A 58 -8.88 3.72 4.39
C LEU A 58 -9.35 4.07 2.97
N TYR A 59 -10.41 4.87 2.84
CA TYR A 59 -10.94 5.27 1.54
C TYR A 59 -9.93 6.10 0.74
N ASP A 60 -9.31 7.10 1.38
CA ASP A 60 -8.33 7.96 0.75
C ASP A 60 -7.05 7.19 0.41
N HIS A 61 -6.60 6.32 1.32
CA HIS A 61 -5.43 5.48 1.13
C HIS A 61 -5.55 4.54 -0.08
N ILE A 62 -6.65 3.79 -0.18
CA ILE A 62 -6.88 2.89 -1.33
C ILE A 62 -6.86 3.66 -2.65
N ARG A 63 -7.48 4.85 -2.68
CA ARG A 63 -7.51 5.68 -3.90
C ARG A 63 -6.14 6.22 -4.26
N PHE A 64 -5.36 6.62 -3.26
CA PHE A 64 -4.00 7.10 -3.45
C PHE A 64 -3.11 5.99 -4.02
N GLU A 65 -3.18 4.78 -3.44
CA GLU A 65 -2.43 3.63 -3.93
C GLU A 65 -2.80 3.28 -5.39
N GLU A 66 -4.10 3.15 -5.68
CA GLU A 66 -4.58 2.77 -7.01
C GLU A 66 -4.22 3.79 -8.11
N ARG A 67 -4.30 5.09 -7.79
CA ARG A 67 -4.15 6.17 -8.79
C ARG A 67 -2.72 6.62 -8.97
N GLU A 68 -1.96 6.66 -7.89
CA GLU A 68 -0.63 7.28 -7.89
C GLU A 68 0.45 6.20 -7.78
N VAL A 69 0.43 5.43 -6.69
CA VAL A 69 1.52 4.49 -6.38
C VAL A 69 1.58 3.35 -7.40
N PHE A 70 0.46 2.67 -7.66
CA PHE A 70 0.44 1.55 -8.59
C PHE A 70 0.59 1.99 -10.04
N ALA A 71 0.04 3.15 -10.41
CA ALA A 71 0.27 3.73 -11.72
C ALA A 71 1.76 4.02 -11.94
N LYS A 72 2.42 4.67 -10.97
CA LYS A 72 3.86 4.90 -11.03
C LYS A 72 4.61 3.58 -11.09
N ALA A 73 4.33 2.63 -10.20
CA ALA A 73 4.99 1.33 -10.14
C ALA A 73 4.90 0.54 -11.46
N GLN A 74 3.76 0.57 -12.15
CA GLN A 74 3.59 -0.11 -13.45
C GLN A 74 4.44 0.48 -14.58
N THR A 75 4.76 1.78 -14.53
CA THR A 75 5.59 2.41 -15.58
C THR A 75 7.06 1.98 -15.52
N VAL A 76 7.47 1.31 -14.45
CA VAL A 76 8.89 1.18 -14.08
C VAL A 76 9.28 -0.20 -13.54
N LEU A 77 8.36 -0.98 -12.97
CA LEU A 77 8.62 -2.35 -12.56
C LEU A 77 8.47 -3.29 -13.75
N SER A 78 9.47 -4.15 -13.94
CA SER A 78 9.37 -5.24 -14.91
C SER A 78 8.35 -6.29 -14.46
N GLU A 79 7.83 -7.08 -15.40
CA GLU A 79 6.97 -8.21 -15.09
C GLU A 79 7.62 -9.21 -14.12
N ALA A 80 8.94 -9.40 -14.21
CA ALA A 80 9.68 -10.28 -13.31
C ALA A 80 9.65 -9.75 -11.86
N GLU A 81 9.80 -8.43 -11.67
CA GLU A 81 9.72 -7.81 -10.36
C GLU A 81 8.28 -7.82 -9.83
N LEU A 82 7.29 -7.49 -10.65
CA LEU A 82 5.87 -7.61 -10.30
C LEU A 82 5.51 -9.04 -9.89
N LYS A 83 6.09 -10.05 -10.56
CA LYS A 83 5.89 -11.45 -10.21
C LYS A 83 6.47 -11.79 -8.83
N VAL A 84 7.64 -11.26 -8.47
CA VAL A 84 8.21 -11.44 -7.12
C VAL A 84 7.28 -10.86 -6.05
N ILE A 85 6.72 -9.67 -6.29
CA ILE A 85 5.73 -9.03 -5.40
C ILE A 85 4.48 -9.91 -5.26
N TYR A 86 3.97 -10.41 -6.39
CA TYR A 86 2.81 -11.31 -6.40
C TYR A 86 3.09 -12.61 -5.64
N ASP A 87 4.24 -13.25 -5.86
CA ASP A 87 4.63 -14.49 -5.19
C ASP A 87 4.82 -14.30 -3.68
N ALA A 88 5.24 -13.11 -3.24
CA ALA A 88 5.38 -12.77 -1.82
C ALA A 88 4.04 -12.41 -1.12
N SER A 89 2.99 -12.13 -1.88
CA SER A 89 1.66 -11.78 -1.34
C SER A 89 0.95 -13.01 -0.72
N ASP A 90 0.01 -12.78 0.21
CA ASP A 90 -0.74 -13.86 0.86
C ASP A 90 -1.58 -14.66 -0.15
N ASP A 91 -1.65 -15.98 0.03
CA ASP A 91 -2.39 -16.89 -0.86
C ASP A 91 -3.88 -16.57 -0.99
N ARG A 92 -4.49 -15.86 -0.02
CA ARG A 92 -5.86 -15.32 -0.15
C ARG A 92 -5.99 -14.30 -1.27
N VAL A 93 -4.98 -13.44 -1.45
CA VAL A 93 -4.93 -12.45 -2.53
C VAL A 93 -4.76 -13.15 -3.87
N LYS A 94 -3.87 -14.15 -3.93
CA LYS A 94 -3.59 -14.94 -5.15
C LYS A 94 -4.79 -15.77 -5.64
N ARG A 95 -5.62 -16.28 -4.72
CA ARG A 95 -6.81 -17.08 -5.05
C ARG A 95 -7.92 -16.26 -5.72
N TYR A 96 -8.04 -14.98 -5.39
CA TYR A 96 -9.03 -14.10 -6.01
C TYR A 96 -8.71 -13.81 -7.49
N ALA A 97 -7.41 -13.73 -7.84
CA ALA A 97 -6.96 -13.51 -9.22
C ALA A 97 -7.20 -14.72 -10.14
N LYS A 98 -7.24 -15.95 -9.60
CA LYS A 98 -7.50 -17.18 -10.39
C LYS A 98 -8.97 -17.40 -10.76
N ASN A 99 -9.90 -16.70 -10.09
CA ASN A 99 -11.35 -16.85 -10.30
C ASN A 99 -11.96 -15.66 -11.06
N ARG A 100 -11.13 -14.86 -11.74
CA ARG A 100 -11.53 -13.66 -12.47
C ARG A 100 -11.21 -13.81 -13.96
#